data_AF-M6BDW0-F1
#
_entry.id   AF-M6BDW0-F1
#
_cell.length_a   1.000
_cell.length_b   1.000
_cell.length_c   1.000
_cell.angle_alpha   90.00
_cell.angle_beta   90.00
_cell.angle_gamma   90.00
#
_symmetry.space_group_name_H-M   'P 1'
#
loop_
_entity.id
_entity.type
_entity.pdbx_description
1 polymer ?
#
loop_
_entity_poly.entity_id
_entity_poly.type
_entity_poly.pdbx_seq_one_letter_code
_entity_poly.pdbx_strand_id
1 'polypeptide(L)'
;MVKPEALRLLSGENELRTYQFGTKSAIHKFCKNCGVRMFTEGYLEELGGAFISVSLATLDDIDLEELITAPLWYADGLHNNWRKQPAEIRHL
;
A
#
# COMPACT_ATOMS: atom_id res chain seq x y z
N MET A 1 0.98 -1.89 -6.71
CA MET A 1 -0.45 -2.07 -6.38
C MET A 1 -0.97 -3.23 -7.19
N VAL A 2 -1.91 -4.01 -6.67
CA VAL A 2 -2.51 -5.16 -7.34
C VAL A 2 -4.04 -5.03 -7.39
N LYS A 3 -4.70 -5.83 -8.23
CA LYS A 3 -6.17 -5.92 -8.23
C LYS A 3 -6.66 -6.67 -6.98
N PRO A 4 -7.89 -6.39 -6.48
CA PRO A 4 -8.41 -7.04 -5.28
C PRO A 4 -8.37 -8.57 -5.31
N GLU A 5 -8.59 -9.17 -6.48
CA GLU A 5 -8.64 -10.63 -6.65
C GLU A 5 -7.27 -11.29 -6.49
N ALA A 6 -6.18 -10.52 -6.56
CA ALA A 6 -4.82 -11.00 -6.35
C ALA A 6 -4.43 -11.11 -4.86
N LEU A 7 -5.23 -10.53 -3.95
CA LEU A 7 -5.03 -10.69 -2.50
C LEU A 7 -6.10 -11.64 -1.95
N ARG A 8 -5.66 -12.68 -1.25
CA ARG A 8 -6.55 -13.56 -0.48
C ARG A 8 -6.14 -13.57 0.98
N LEU A 9 -7.03 -13.13 1.86
CA LEU A 9 -6.85 -13.25 3.30
C LEU A 9 -7.05 -14.71 3.72
N LEU A 10 -6.00 -15.35 4.22
CA LEU A 10 -6.06 -16.77 4.62
C LEU A 10 -6.62 -16.96 6.03
N SER A 11 -6.34 -16.02 6.92
CA SER A 11 -6.71 -16.07 8.33
C SER A 11 -6.66 -14.68 8.97
N GLY A 12 -7.11 -14.57 10.22
CA GLY A 12 -6.93 -13.35 11.01
C GLY A 12 -7.88 -12.20 10.68
N GLU A 13 -8.98 -12.44 9.95
CA GLU A 13 -9.96 -11.40 9.61
C GLU A 13 -10.53 -10.69 10.84
N ASN A 14 -10.87 -11.46 11.89
CA ASN A 14 -11.38 -10.91 13.16
C ASN A 14 -10.33 -10.11 13.95
N GLU A 15 -9.05 -10.28 13.60
CA GLU A 15 -7.92 -9.56 14.19
C GLU A 15 -7.63 -8.26 13.46
N LEU A 16 -8.27 -8.02 12.31
CA LEU A 16 -8.10 -6.77 11.57
C LEU A 16 -8.97 -5.65 12.14
N ARG A 17 -8.39 -4.44 12.08
CA ARG A 17 -9.10 -3.18 12.23
C ARG A 17 -8.85 -2.32 11.02
N THR A 18 -9.78 -1.40 10.81
CA THR A 18 -9.79 -0.45 9.71
C THR A 18 -9.50 0.94 10.25
N TYR A 19 -8.64 1.67 9.55
CA TYR A 19 -8.48 3.10 9.74
C TYR A 19 -8.74 3.83 8.41
N GLN A 20 -9.46 4.94 8.48
CA GLN A 20 -9.75 5.82 7.36
C GLN A 20 -9.61 7.27 7.83
N PHE A 21 -9.12 8.14 6.94
CA PHE A 21 -8.99 9.56 7.20
C PHE A 21 -9.25 10.36 5.91
N GLY A 22 -9.32 11.69 6.03
CA GLY A 22 -9.50 12.58 4.87
C GLY A 22 -10.76 12.25 4.08
N THR A 23 -10.61 12.03 2.77
CA THR A 23 -11.70 11.66 1.85
C THR A 23 -12.25 10.25 2.08
N LYS A 24 -11.63 9.46 2.97
CA LYS A 24 -11.97 8.05 3.24
C LYS A 24 -11.86 7.14 2.01
N SER A 25 -11.14 7.56 0.96
CA SER A 25 -10.92 6.81 -0.28
C SER A 25 -10.00 5.59 -0.11
N ALA A 26 -9.29 5.50 1.01
CA ALA A 26 -8.42 4.39 1.37
C ALA A 26 -8.84 3.80 2.72
N ILE A 27 -8.94 2.47 2.78
CA ILE A 27 -9.24 1.68 3.97
C ILE A 27 -7.96 0.97 4.40
N HIS A 28 -7.30 1.48 5.43
CA HIS A 28 -6.06 0.91 5.94
C HIS A 28 -6.38 -0.27 6.88
N LYS A 29 -5.89 -1.47 6.54
CA LYS A 29 -6.08 -2.68 7.33
C LYS A 29 -4.83 -2.97 8.16
N PHE A 30 -5.01 -3.11 9.46
CA PHE A 30 -3.92 -3.40 10.41
C PHE A 30 -4.37 -4.37 11.50
N CYS A 31 -3.42 -5.13 12.04
CA CYS A 31 -3.69 -6.05 13.15
C CYS A 31 -3.97 -5.27 14.44
N LYS A 32 -5.10 -5.56 15.10
CA LYS A 32 -5.51 -4.87 16.33
C LYS A 32 -4.62 -5.19 17.54
N ASN A 33 -3.85 -6.28 17.48
CA ASN A 33 -3.02 -6.75 18.59
C ASN A 33 -1.59 -6.20 18.52
N CYS A 34 -0.96 -6.22 17.34
CA CYS A 34 0.43 -5.77 17.16
C CYS A 34 0.57 -4.44 16.40
N GLY A 35 -0.50 -3.90 15.82
CA GLY A 35 -0.48 -2.63 15.09
C GLY A 35 0.10 -2.69 13.67
N VAL A 36 0.61 -3.86 13.22
CA VAL A 36 1.20 -4.01 11.89
C VAL A 36 0.17 -3.74 10.79
N ARG A 37 0.48 -2.82 9.89
CA ARG A 37 -0.32 -2.52 8.68
C ARG A 37 0.01 -3.53 7.59
N MET A 38 -0.99 -4.28 7.17
CA MET A 38 -0.81 -5.38 6.21
C MET A 38 -1.11 -4.92 4.78
N PHE A 39 -2.27 -4.31 4.59
CA PHE A 39 -2.67 -3.82 3.27
C PHE A 39 -3.62 -2.63 3.35
N THR A 40 -3.92 -2.03 2.22
CA THR A 40 -4.88 -0.95 2.07
C THR A 40 -5.73 -1.20 0.85
N GLU A 41 -7.04 -1.16 1.05
CA GLU A 41 -8.03 -1.18 -0.01
C GLU A 41 -8.27 0.26 -0.46
N GLY A 42 -8.31 0.50 -1.76
CA GLY A 42 -8.61 1.81 -2.31
C GLY A 42 -9.34 1.72 -3.64
N TYR A 43 -9.85 2.87 -4.07
CA TYR A 43 -10.49 3.02 -5.37
C TYR A 43 -9.95 4.27 -6.05
N LEU A 44 -9.41 4.11 -7.25
CA LEU A 44 -9.01 5.20 -8.13
C LEU A 44 -9.45 4.84 -9.54
N GLU A 45 -10.38 5.63 -10.10
CA GLU A 45 -10.90 5.39 -11.45
C GLU A 45 -9.76 5.35 -12.48
N GLU A 46 -8.75 6.18 -12.30
CA GLU A 46 -7.63 6.31 -13.21
C GLU A 46 -6.60 5.17 -13.10
N LEU A 47 -6.71 4.33 -12.06
CA LEU A 47 -5.99 3.05 -11.95
C LEU A 47 -6.87 1.86 -12.41
N GLY A 48 -8.00 2.14 -13.04
CA GLY A 48 -8.98 1.13 -13.44
C GLY A 48 -9.77 0.57 -12.25
N GLY A 49 -10.08 1.41 -11.27
CA GLY A 49 -11.00 1.13 -10.18
C GLY A 49 -10.33 0.64 -8.89
N ALA A 50 -10.90 -0.43 -8.31
CA ALA A 50 -10.45 -0.97 -7.02
C ALA A 50 -9.01 -1.51 -7.11
N PHE A 51 -8.25 -1.28 -6.04
CA PHE A 51 -6.87 -1.76 -5.91
C PHE A 51 -6.54 -2.12 -4.46
N ILE A 52 -5.47 -2.91 -4.33
CA ILE A 52 -4.84 -3.25 -3.06
C ILE A 52 -3.38 -2.77 -3.09
N SER A 53 -2.96 -2.14 -1.99
CA SER A 53 -1.54 -1.90 -1.70
C SER A 53 -1.12 -2.76 -0.51
N VAL A 54 -0.09 -3.59 -0.69
CA VAL A 54 0.45 -4.49 0.35
C VAL A 54 1.70 -3.87 0.95
N SER A 55 1.86 -3.97 2.26
CA SER A 55 3.06 -3.55 2.95
C SER A 55 4.21 -4.52 2.63
N LEU A 56 5.31 -4.03 2.07
CA LEU A 56 6.48 -4.87 1.78
C LEU A 56 7.07 -5.51 3.04
N ALA A 57 6.95 -4.82 4.18
CA ALA A 57 7.45 -5.32 5.47
C ALA A 57 6.68 -6.53 6.02
N THR A 58 5.58 -6.94 5.39
CA THR A 58 4.80 -8.13 5.76
C THR A 58 4.98 -9.28 4.78
N LEU A 59 6.00 -9.23 3.92
CA LEU A 59 6.38 -10.32 3.03
C LEU A 59 7.56 -11.06 3.64
N ASP A 60 7.38 -12.34 3.95
CA ASP A 60 8.35 -13.13 4.70
C ASP A 60 9.56 -13.55 3.84
N ASP A 61 9.29 -13.99 2.60
CA ASP A 61 10.29 -14.64 1.72
C ASP A 61 10.71 -13.76 0.54
N ILE A 62 10.86 -12.44 0.75
CA ILE A 62 11.34 -11.55 -0.30
C ILE A 62 12.88 -11.59 -0.36
N ASP A 63 13.42 -11.87 -1.55
CA ASP A 63 14.87 -11.79 -1.76
C ASP A 63 15.33 -10.34 -1.59
N LEU A 64 16.40 -10.14 -0.82
CA LEU A 64 16.86 -8.79 -0.48
C LEU A 64 17.43 -8.06 -1.70
N GLU A 65 18.12 -8.76 -2.59
CA GLU A 65 18.68 -8.16 -3.80
C GLU A 65 17.57 -7.78 -4.78
N GLU A 66 16.55 -8.63 -4.92
CA GLU A 66 15.32 -8.31 -5.66
C GLU A 66 14.63 -7.07 -5.08
N LEU A 67 14.46 -6.99 -3.76
CA LEU A 67 13.82 -5.86 -3.11
C LEU A 67 14.60 -4.55 -3.31
N ILE A 68 15.93 -4.58 -3.19
CA ILE A 68 16.80 -3.39 -3.34
C ILE A 68 16.79 -2.89 -4.78
N THR A 69 16.78 -3.81 -5.76
CA THR A 69 16.83 -3.48 -7.19
C THR A 69 15.46 -3.26 -7.82
N ALA A 70 14.38 -3.53 -7.07
CA ALA A 70 13.01 -3.35 -7.54
C ALA A 70 12.76 -1.91 -8.03
N PRO A 71 12.01 -1.72 -9.13
CA PRO A 71 11.63 -0.40 -9.58
C PRO A 71 10.83 0.36 -8.52
N LEU A 72 11.33 1.54 -8.11
CA LEU A 72 10.64 2.44 -7.19
C LEU A 72 9.90 3.53 -7.94
N TRP A 73 8.67 3.83 -7.47
CA TRP A 73 7.91 4.99 -7.89
C TRP A 73 7.77 5.97 -6.74
N TYR A 74 8.29 7.18 -6.92
CA TYR A 74 8.12 8.29 -5.98
C TYR A 74 6.94 9.15 -6.44
N ALA A 75 5.94 9.33 -5.58
CA ALA A 75 4.79 10.18 -5.86
C ALA A 75 4.92 11.52 -5.13
N ASP A 76 4.69 12.63 -5.83
CA ASP A 76 4.75 13.97 -5.25
C ASP A 76 3.48 14.31 -4.46
N GLY A 77 3.46 13.89 -3.19
CA GLY A 77 2.38 14.22 -2.26
C GLY A 77 2.35 15.68 -1.81
N LEU A 78 3.50 16.39 -1.83
CA LEU A 78 3.59 17.78 -1.38
C LEU A 78 2.73 18.71 -2.26
N HIS A 79 2.75 18.49 -3.58
CA HIS A 79 1.97 19.28 -4.54
C HIS A 79 0.67 18.59 -4.98
N ASN A 80 0.25 17.52 -4.29
CA ASN A 80 -0.89 16.67 -4.68
C ASN A 80 -0.76 16.13 -6.12
N ASN A 81 0.46 15.87 -6.60
CA ASN A 81 0.73 15.36 -7.94
C ASN A 81 1.25 13.92 -7.91
N TRP A 82 0.32 13.00 -7.67
CA TRP A 82 0.63 11.57 -7.52
C TRP A 82 1.20 10.90 -8.79
N ARG A 83 1.10 11.56 -9.95
CA ARG A 83 1.58 11.08 -11.27
C ARG A 83 2.94 11.63 -11.68
N LYS A 84 3.50 12.56 -10.91
CA LYS A 84 4.81 13.14 -11.20
C LYS A 84 5.76 12.79 -10.06
N GLN A 85 6.99 12.45 -10.43
CA GLN A 85 8.04 12.27 -9.45
C GLN A 85 8.50 13.64 -8.91
N PRO A 86 8.79 13.75 -7.60
CA PRO A 86 9.46 14.92 -7.05
C PRO A 86 10.78 15.20 -7.76
N ALA A 87 11.19 16.48 -7.82
CA ALA A 87 12.46 16.86 -8.42
C ALA A 87 13.69 16.40 -7.60
N GLU A 88 13.52 16.22 -6.29
CA GLU A 88 14.55 15.73 -5.37
C GLU A 88 14.03 14.46 -4.69
N ILE A 89 14.76 13.37 -4.85
CA ILE A 89 14.41 12.04 -4.30
C ILE A 89 15.54 11.41 -3.48
N ARG A 90 16.73 12.04 -3.41
CA ARG A 90 17.92 11.41 -2.82
C ARG A 90 17.84 11.21 -1.31
N HIS A 91 16.93 11.90 -0.63
CA HIS A 91 16.69 11.79 0.81
C HIS A 91 15.42 10.99 1.16
N LEU A 92 14.77 10.40 0.16
CA LEU A 92 13.54 9.61 0.32
C LEU A 92 13.85 8.13 0.49
#